data_AF-A0A0M9A4K5-F1
#
_entry.id   AF-A0A0M9A4K5-F1
#
_cell.length_a   1.000
_cell.length_b   1.000
_cell.length_c   1.000
_cell.angle_alpha   90.00
_cell.angle_beta   90.00
_cell.angle_gamma   90.00
#
_symmetry.space_group_name_H-M   'P 1'
#
loop_
_entity.id
_entity.type
_entity.pdbx_description
1 polymer ?
#
loop_
_entity_poly.entity_id
_entity_poly.type
_entity_poly.pdbx_seq_one_letter_code
_entity_poly.pdbx_strand_id
1 'polypeptide(L)'
;MAVCVAVIGKDNSPKYIRCVDESSALQFHCKVHTSIDIIEEKLNVGNKAATDIRDLYLNLLYATEEYKIYGYATNTKIKFIIVLHSSNVSLRDNDVKMIFKKLHAAYSNAVCNSFYIPGDQLNSRQVQSI
;
A
#
# COMPACT_ATOMS: atom_id res chain seq x y z
N MET A 1 -12.72 -7.30 5.30
CA MET A 1 -12.07 -7.80 4.08
C MET A 1 -11.41 -6.62 3.37
N ALA A 2 -10.19 -6.79 2.83
CA ALA A 2 -9.58 -5.76 2.00
C ALA A 2 -10.31 -5.68 0.67
N VAL A 3 -10.66 -4.47 0.24
CA VAL A 3 -11.41 -4.24 -1.01
C VAL A 3 -10.49 -3.83 -2.15
N CYS A 4 -9.35 -3.21 -1.83
CA CYS A 4 -8.32 -2.84 -2.79
C CYS A 4 -6.93 -2.89 -2.14
N VAL A 5 -5.95 -3.40 -2.88
CA VAL A 5 -4.53 -3.39 -2.52
C VAL A 5 -3.74 -2.79 -3.68
N ALA A 6 -2.85 -1.86 -3.38
CA ALA A 6 -2.02 -1.19 -4.37
C ALA A 6 -0.55 -1.14 -3.97
N VAL A 7 0.32 -1.29 -4.96
CA VAL A 7 1.76 -1.06 -4.91
C VAL A 7 2.10 0.03 -5.90
N ILE A 8 2.60 1.15 -5.38
CA ILE A 8 2.96 2.34 -6.15
C ILE A 8 4.47 2.51 -6.11
N GLY A 9 5.05 2.74 -7.28
CA GLY A 9 6.47 2.99 -7.47
C GLY A 9 6.96 4.28 -6.80
N LYS A 10 8.28 4.42 -6.74
CA LYS A 10 8.94 5.63 -6.23
C LYS A 10 8.60 6.89 -7.04
N ASP A 11 8.27 6.71 -8.30
CA ASP A 11 7.90 7.69 -9.32
C ASP A 11 6.38 7.91 -9.41
N ASN A 12 5.63 7.42 -8.43
CA ASN A 12 4.16 7.45 -8.40
C ASN A 12 3.49 6.65 -9.52
N SER A 13 4.24 5.77 -10.21
CA SER A 13 3.67 4.86 -11.20
C SER A 13 2.97 3.68 -10.52
N PRO A 14 1.75 3.30 -10.93
CA PRO A 14 1.07 2.14 -10.38
C PRO A 14 1.75 0.86 -10.87
N LYS A 15 2.39 0.10 -9.96
CA LYS A 15 3.02 -1.19 -10.29
C LYS A 15 2.05 -2.36 -10.15
N TYR A 16 1.08 -2.21 -9.24
CA TYR A 16 0.02 -3.18 -9.01
C TYR A 16 -1.15 -2.46 -8.36
N ILE A 17 -2.35 -2.65 -8.90
CA ILE A 17 -3.59 -2.29 -8.21
C ILE A 17 -4.55 -3.44 -8.46
N ARG A 18 -5.10 -4.01 -7.38
CA ARG A 18 -6.12 -5.05 -7.44
C ARG A 18 -7.28 -4.65 -6.55
N CYS A 19 -8.46 -4.62 -7.16
CA CYS A 19 -9.73 -4.45 -6.47
C CYS A 19 -10.48 -5.78 -6.45
N VAL A 20 -11.31 -6.02 -5.43
CA VAL A 20 -12.17 -7.21 -5.37
C VAL A 20 -13.26 -7.16 -6.45
N ASP A 21 -13.77 -5.96 -6.71
CA ASP A 21 -14.78 -5.69 -7.72
C ASP A 21 -14.20 -4.78 -8.80
N GLU A 22 -14.24 -5.23 -10.05
CA GLU A 22 -13.72 -4.47 -11.19
C GLU A 22 -14.63 -3.29 -11.56
N SER A 23 -15.93 -3.36 -11.25
CA SER A 23 -16.86 -2.27 -11.59
C SER A 23 -16.57 -0.98 -10.80
N SER A 24 -16.02 -1.12 -9.60
CA SER A 24 -15.58 -0.03 -8.73
C SER A 24 -14.08 0.29 -8.84
N ALA A 25 -13.34 -0.35 -9.76
CA ALA A 25 -11.89 -0.19 -9.88
C ALA A 25 -11.46 1.27 -10.08
N LEU A 26 -12.17 2.02 -10.92
CA LEU A 26 -11.88 3.44 -11.16
C LEU A 26 -11.96 4.28 -9.87
N GLN A 27 -12.98 4.04 -9.05
CA GLN A 27 -13.16 4.75 -7.78
C GLN A 27 -12.01 4.46 -6.82
N PHE A 28 -11.58 3.20 -6.72
CA PHE A 28 -10.45 2.81 -5.88
C PHE A 28 -9.13 3.35 -6.41
N HIS A 29 -8.93 3.41 -7.73
CA HIS A 29 -7.76 4.05 -8.33
C HIS A 29 -7.67 5.52 -7.92
N CYS A 30 -8.78 6.27 -7.97
CA CYS A 30 -8.81 7.65 -7.48
C CYS A 30 -8.42 7.74 -5.99
N LYS A 31 -9.00 6.89 -5.14
CA LYS A 31 -8.68 6.88 -3.69
C LYS A 31 -7.20 6.57 -3.43
N VAL A 32 -6.65 5.58 -4.13
CA VAL A 32 -5.23 5.20 -4.06
C VAL A 32 -4.34 6.35 -4.49
N HIS A 33 -4.67 7.04 -5.59
CA HIS A 33 -3.87 8.17 -6.06
C HIS A 33 -3.91 9.35 -5.09
N THR A 34 -5.06 9.69 -4.51
CA THR A 34 -5.14 10.74 -3.47
C THR A 34 -4.35 10.37 -2.21
N SER A 35 -4.22 9.08 -1.87
CA SER A 35 -3.39 8.63 -0.76
C SER A 35 -1.89 8.89 -0.97
N ILE A 36 -1.43 9.02 -2.22
CA ILE A 36 -0.01 9.24 -2.52
C ILE A 36 0.44 10.58 -1.93
N ASP A 37 -0.37 11.64 -2.10
CA ASP A 37 -0.04 12.98 -1.61
C ASP A 37 0.18 12.99 -0.08
N ILE A 38 -0.70 12.30 0.66
CA ILE A 38 -0.62 12.17 2.13
C ILE A 38 0.64 11.38 2.54
N ILE A 39 0.99 10.32 1.80
CA ILE A 39 2.21 9.55 2.06
C ILE A 39 3.44 10.44 1.83
N GLU A 40 3.48 11.20 0.74
CA GLU A 40 4.60 12.09 0.43
C GLU A 40 4.78 13.20 1.46
N GLU A 41 3.68 13.80 1.92
CA GLU A 41 3.71 14.77 3.02
C GLU A 41 4.31 14.15 4.29
N LYS A 42 3.83 12.97 4.71
CA LYS A 42 4.38 12.27 5.88
C LYS A 42 5.86 11.92 5.75
N LEU A 43 6.29 11.50 4.55
CA LEU A 43 7.70 11.18 4.27
C LEU A 43 8.59 12.43 4.29
N ASN A 44 8.06 13.60 3.90
CA ASN A 44 8.81 14.85 3.90
C ASN A 44 8.88 15.50 5.30
N VAL A 45 7.81 15.42 6.10
CA VAL A 45 7.73 15.98 7.46
C VAL A 45 8.54 15.15 8.47
N GLY A 46 8.62 13.83 8.27
CA GLY A 46 9.36 12.89 9.14
C GLY A 46 10.88 13.13 9.23
N ASN A 47 11.46 13.99 8.39
CA ASN A 47 12.89 14.33 8.44
C ASN A 47 13.27 15.31 9.57
N LYS A 48 12.32 15.86 10.34
CA LYS A 48 12.60 16.81 11.44
C LYS A 48 12.55 16.23 12.86
N ALA A 49 12.02 15.01 13.05
CA ALA A 49 11.93 14.36 14.36
C ALA A 49 12.62 12.99 14.31
N ALA A 50 13.86 12.94 14.76
CA ALA A 50 14.78 11.80 14.66
C ALA A 50 14.45 10.59 15.56
N THR A 51 13.17 10.24 15.77
CA THR A 51 12.79 9.16 16.69
C THR A 51 11.99 8.01 16.06
N ASP A 52 11.43 8.15 14.84
CA ASP A 52 10.64 7.05 14.22
C ASP A 52 11.01 6.71 12.77
N ILE A 53 12.28 6.95 12.38
CA ILE A 53 12.84 6.64 11.04
C ILE A 53 12.69 5.14 10.63
N ARG A 54 12.27 4.27 11.54
CA ARG A 54 12.18 2.81 11.32
C ARG A 54 10.77 2.27 11.12
N ASP A 55 9.71 3.02 11.41
CA ASP A 55 8.36 2.47 11.22
C ASP A 55 7.88 2.72 9.79
N LEU A 56 8.05 1.70 8.95
CA LEU A 56 7.64 1.68 7.55
C LEU A 56 6.10 1.76 7.40
N TYR A 57 5.37 1.50 8.48
CA TYR A 57 3.92 1.57 8.54
C TYR A 57 3.46 2.98 8.92
N LEU A 58 2.67 3.62 8.06
CA LEU A 58 2.23 5.02 8.19
C LEU A 58 0.85 5.15 8.87
N ASN A 59 0.33 4.03 9.39
CA ASN A 59 -0.98 3.88 10.02
C ASN A 59 -2.13 4.22 9.05
N LEU A 60 -3.29 4.58 9.61
CA LEU A 60 -4.42 5.13 8.86
C LEU A 60 -4.01 6.46 8.22
N LEU A 61 -4.19 6.57 6.90
CA LEU A 61 -3.95 7.81 6.15
C LEU A 61 -5.17 8.72 6.25
N TYR A 62 -6.32 8.18 5.88
CA TYR A 62 -7.62 8.82 6.04
C TYR A 62 -8.73 7.78 6.04
N ALA A 63 -9.90 8.19 6.51
CA ALA A 63 -11.12 7.40 6.46
C ALA A 63 -12.21 8.17 5.71
N THR A 64 -13.06 7.41 5.04
CA THR A 64 -14.32 7.83 4.44
C THR A 64 -15.45 7.10 5.17
N GLU A 65 -16.70 7.41 4.83
CA GLU A 65 -17.86 6.73 5.43
C GLU A 65 -17.78 5.20 5.24
N GLU A 66 -17.42 4.77 4.04
CA GLU A 66 -17.41 3.36 3.64
C GLU A 66 -16.04 2.68 3.80
N TYR A 67 -14.94 3.43 3.76
CA TYR A 67 -13.59 2.86 3.67
C TYR A 67 -12.57 3.50 4.59
N LYS A 68 -11.65 2.68 5.11
CA LYS A 68 -10.45 3.08 5.83
C LYS A 68 -9.23 2.79 4.96
N ILE A 69 -8.38 3.79 4.75
CA ILE A 69 -7.22 3.67 3.88
C ILE A 69 -5.96 3.73 4.72
N TYR A 70 -5.14 2.69 4.63
CA TYR A 70 -3.89 2.55 5.37
C TYR A 70 -2.69 2.65 4.43
N GLY A 71 -1.58 3.15 4.97
CA GLY A 71 -0.36 3.38 4.20
C GLY A 71 0.85 2.67 4.80
N TYR A 72 1.77 2.29 3.91
CA TYR A 72 3.08 1.77 4.26
C TYR A 72 4.08 2.26 3.21
N ALA A 73 5.24 2.74 3.63
CA ALA A 73 6.29 3.19 2.74
C ALA A 73 7.59 2.45 3.07
N THR A 74 8.13 1.78 2.06
CA THR A 74 9.44 1.14 2.16
C THR A 74 10.56 2.19 2.19
N ASN A 75 11.75 1.80 2.67
CA ASN A 75 12.95 2.63 2.58
C ASN A 75 13.37 2.95 1.12
N THR A 76 12.93 2.15 0.14
CA THR A 76 13.14 2.41 -1.30
C THR A 76 12.07 3.32 -1.92
N LYS A 77 11.22 3.94 -1.08
CA LYS A 77 10.12 4.85 -1.45
C LYS A 77 9.00 4.20 -2.28
N ILE A 78 8.92 2.87 -2.28
CA ILE A 78 7.75 2.13 -2.76
C ILE A 78 6.64 2.26 -1.72
N LYS A 79 5.44 2.60 -2.18
CA LYS A 79 4.28 2.91 -1.34
C LYS A 79 3.28 1.77 -1.49
N PHE A 80 2.88 1.16 -0.38
CA PHE A 80 1.78 0.20 -0.34
C PHE A 80 0.56 0.86 0.28
N ILE A 81 -0.59 0.65 -0.36
CA ILE A 81 -1.87 1.20 0.08
C ILE A 81 -2.86 0.05 0.17
N ILE A 82 -3.55 -0.06 1.31
CA ILE A 82 -4.60 -1.05 1.53
C ILE A 82 -5.87 -0.31 1.90
N VAL A 83 -6.95 -0.62 1.18
CA VAL A 83 -8.29 -0.09 1.41
C VAL A 83 -9.13 -1.18 2.06
N LEU A 84 -9.68 -0.88 3.23
CA LEU A 84 -10.54 -1.78 3.99
C LEU A 84 -11.95 -1.18 4.09
N HIS A 85 -12.99 -1.99 4.05
CA HIS A 85 -14.34 -1.51 4.33
C HIS A 85 -14.48 -1.17 5.82
N SER A 86 -15.08 -0.01 6.13
CA SER A 86 -15.15 0.60 7.46
C SER A 86 -15.91 -0.25 8.48
N SER A 87 -16.89 -1.04 8.01
CA SER A 87 -17.65 -1.99 8.84
C SER A 87 -16.81 -3.15 9.42
N ASN A 88 -15.56 -3.33 8.98
CA ASN A 88 -14.68 -4.35 9.54
C ASN A 88 -14.08 -3.87 10.87
N VAL A 89 -14.90 -3.90 11.93
CA VAL A 89 -14.49 -3.50 13.29
C VAL A 89 -13.48 -4.47 13.92
N SER A 90 -13.36 -5.70 13.38
CA SER A 90 -12.50 -6.75 13.92
C SER A 90 -11.01 -6.61 13.60
N LEU A 91 -10.65 -5.85 12.56
CA LEU A 91 -9.24 -5.71 12.15
C LEU A 91 -8.57 -4.65 13.03
N ARG A 92 -7.66 -5.09 13.89
CA ARG A 92 -6.83 -4.19 14.70
C ARG A 92 -5.65 -3.71 13.88
N ASP A 93 -5.06 -2.60 14.32
CA ASP A 93 -3.90 -2.00 13.68
C ASP A 93 -2.71 -2.99 13.51
N ASN A 94 -2.48 -3.85 14.51
CA ASN A 94 -1.48 -4.91 14.43
C ASN A 94 -1.74 -5.93 13.30
N ASP A 95 -3.01 -6.24 13.01
CA ASP A 95 -3.37 -7.17 11.93
C ASP A 95 -3.07 -6.53 10.58
N VAL A 96 -3.38 -5.23 10.43
CA VAL A 96 -3.05 -4.45 9.23
C VAL A 96 -1.54 -4.37 9.04
N LYS A 97 -0.78 -4.12 10.10
CA LYS A 97 0.70 -4.13 10.08
C LYS A 97 1.26 -5.49 9.65
N MET A 98 0.65 -6.59 10.06
CA MET A 98 1.03 -7.94 9.58
C MET A 98 0.72 -8.15 8.10
N ILE A 99 -0.42 -7.66 7.59
CA ILE A 99 -0.75 -7.72 6.15
C ILE A 99 0.30 -6.96 5.34
N PHE A 100 0.66 -5.74 5.76
CA PHE A 100 1.72 -4.98 5.09
C PHE A 100 3.08 -5.68 5.10
N LYS A 101 3.46 -6.34 6.21
CA LYS A 101 4.69 -7.14 6.26
C LYS A 101 4.67 -8.30 5.27
N LYS A 102 3.54 -9.00 5.14
CA LYS A 102 3.36 -10.07 4.14
C LYS A 102 3.45 -9.54 2.71
N LEU A 103 2.80 -8.40 2.44
CA LEU A 103 2.87 -7.73 1.14
C LEU A 103 4.28 -7.27 0.79
N HIS A 104 5.01 -6.70 1.75
CA HIS A 104 6.41 -6.34 1.56
C HIS A 104 7.25 -7.57 1.22
N ALA A 105 7.12 -8.67 1.97
CA ALA A 105 7.86 -9.90 1.68
C ALA A 105 7.57 -10.44 0.26
N ALA A 106 6.30 -10.45 -0.15
CA ALA A 106 5.92 -10.88 -1.50
C ALA A 106 6.43 -9.92 -2.60
N TYR A 107 6.38 -8.61 -2.36
CA TYR A 107 6.98 -7.62 -3.24
C TYR A 107 8.50 -7.85 -3.39
N SER A 108 9.21 -8.00 -2.28
CA SER A 108 10.65 -8.27 -2.26
C SER A 108 11.00 -9.55 -3.02
N ASN A 109 10.25 -10.64 -2.82
CA ASN A 109 10.44 -11.88 -3.58
C ASN A 109 10.18 -11.69 -5.09
N ALA A 110 9.17 -10.91 -5.46
CA ALA A 110 8.85 -10.65 -6.86
C ALA A 110 9.95 -9.84 -7.55
N VAL A 111 10.50 -8.82 -6.90
CA VAL A 111 11.57 -7.97 -7.47
C VAL A 111 12.96 -8.61 -7.43
N CYS A 112 13.19 -9.55 -6.51
CA CYS A 112 14.43 -10.36 -6.46
C CYS A 112 14.46 -11.47 -7.52
N ASN A 113 13.44 -11.60 -8.35
CA ASN A 113 13.46 -12.51 -9.50
C ASN A 113 14.39 -11.96 -10.59
N SER A 114 15.37 -12.74 -11.04
CA SER A 114 16.33 -12.32 -12.08
C SER A 114 15.69 -11.98 -13.44
N PHE A 115 14.46 -12.42 -13.69
CA PHE A 115 13.68 -12.07 -14.89
C PHE A 115 12.75 -10.88 -14.70
N TYR A 116 12.69 -10.31 -13.50
CA TYR A 116 11.90 -9.11 -13.25
C TYR A 116 12.62 -7.89 -13.83
N ILE A 117 11.92 -7.17 -14.70
CA ILE A 117 12.40 -5.90 -15.26
C ILE A 117 11.99 -4.77 -14.30
N PRO A 118 12.94 -4.03 -13.72
CA PRO A 118 12.61 -2.92 -12.84
C PRO A 118 11.76 -1.87 -13.55
N GLY A 119 10.53 -1.68 -13.07
CA GLY A 119 9.60 -0.70 -13.62
C GLY A 119 8.35 -1.32 -14.26
N ASP A 120 8.37 -2.61 -14.56
CA ASP A 120 7.20 -3.31 -15.09
C ASP A 120 6.13 -3.55 -14.02
N GLN A 121 4.92 -3.86 -14.47
CA GLN A 121 3.83 -4.26 -13.59
C GLN A 121 4.14 -5.60 -12.91
N LEU A 122 3.76 -5.71 -11.64
CA LEU A 122 4.00 -6.92 -10.85
C LEU A 122 2.99 -8.02 -11.21
N ASN A 123 3.44 -8.98 -12.01
CA ASN A 123 2.64 -10.14 -12.43
C ASN A 123 2.89 -11.42 -11.60
N SER A 124 3.46 -11.30 -10.38
CA SER A 124 3.79 -12.45 -9.55
C SER A 124 2.55 -13.09 -8.90
N ARG A 125 2.40 -14.41 -9.02
CA ARG A 125 1.32 -15.18 -8.37
C ARG A 125 1.29 -14.98 -6.84
N GLN A 126 2.45 -14.77 -6.22
CA GLN A 126 2.55 -14.56 -4.77
C GLN A 126 1.95 -13.22 -4.33
N VAL A 127 2.04 -12.19 -5.17
CA VAL A 127 1.44 -10.87 -4.90
C VAL A 127 -0.07 -10.92 -5.16
N GLN A 128 -0.49 -11.74 -6.13
CA GLN A 128 -1.91 -11.95 -6.45
C GLN A 128 -2.67 -12.82 -5.43
N SER A 129 -1.96 -13.62 -4.63
CA SER A 129 -2.55 -14.48 -3.59
C SER A 129 -2.73 -13.80 -2.22
N ILE A 130 -2.39 -12.50 -2.12
CA ILE A 130 -2.57 -11.67 -0.92
C ILE A 130 -3.94 -11.00 -0.98
#